data_AF-A0A814M7G6-F1
#
_entry.id   AF-A0A814M7G6-F1
#
_cell.length_a   1.000
_cell.length_b   1.000
_cell.length_c   1.000
_cell.angle_alpha   90.00
_cell.angle_beta   90.00
_cell.angle_gamma   90.00
#
_symmetry.space_group_name_H-M   'P 1'
#
loop_
_entity.id
_entity.type
_entity.pdbx_description
1 polymer ?
#
loop_
_entity_poly.entity_id
_entity_poly.type
_entity_poly.pdbx_seq_one_letter_code
_entity_poly.pdbx_strand_id
1 'polypeptide(L)'
;MSKRLDILIFGATGYTGQYVIEEMARKANQFGFKWGIAGRTASRLKQVLQEASNVTGIENLTSNVDTIVANVTNSQSLIDMCAHTKVLINCVGPYRLYGEPVVEACIQSRTHYIDICGEPQFLETIQLRYDSQAQEREIAIVGSCGFDSLIADLGAETIRQQCEQNNLEIASIESYITLNFPKSTRGLMHYATWESAVYGISHANELKPLRRKLFQQKLPYPNYKIEKKSLRKTTIRGKSYWAVPFPGSDKSVVQRTQYFNYTKLNKKPIHFQPYFQMPSFMSAVKLVFFGCLFSLFTKFKLGIQCLLKFPRLFSAGLVTREGAARADCEQASFKMTFITHAENDQKLIHELTGPDPGYITTSILTIGCAIMLLKENDRLPFKGGVFTPAVAFGRTSLMNYLDKEGISLTQKIQTQQILRQYTIKKDFFGGFKAGEYSIYDQSGNILLFRFESRYGFTQTAQLYAYPGKQMVASIRNNWSPWLYDAEIQVFDTIFNQWIPGRITQAFPNYSFRYIIQYANRHLIMEHNIFSLTTEIRNEQPPNYILARMRLRLSSIILPNKYDLQVYTNELPDVIYFLALAAYDYNNGRRIRSGQNGK
;
A
#
# COMPACT_ATOMS: atom_id res chain seq x y z
N MET A 1 -2.77 -44.76 -10.43
CA MET A 1 -1.79 -43.73 -10.04
C MET A 1 -2.16 -43.21 -8.66
N SER A 2 -1.19 -42.90 -7.80
CA SER A 2 -1.45 -42.13 -6.57
C SER A 2 -1.82 -40.68 -6.92
N LYS A 3 -2.59 -40.01 -6.06
CA LYS A 3 -2.99 -38.61 -6.25
C LYS A 3 -1.78 -37.71 -5.97
N ARG A 4 -1.27 -37.02 -7.01
CA ARG A 4 -0.21 -36.00 -6.89
C ARG A 4 -0.58 -34.96 -5.82
N LEU A 5 0.43 -34.51 -5.08
CA LEU A 5 0.36 -33.32 -4.24
C LEU A 5 -0.09 -32.11 -5.08
N ASP A 6 -0.79 -31.18 -4.44
CA ASP A 6 -1.12 -29.89 -5.04
C ASP A 6 0.12 -28.99 -5.06
N ILE A 7 0.83 -28.90 -3.93
CA ILE A 7 2.04 -28.07 -3.75
C ILE A 7 3.14 -28.88 -3.05
N LEU A 8 4.40 -28.74 -3.50
CA LEU A 8 5.59 -29.26 -2.81
C LEU A 8 6.62 -28.13 -2.66
N ILE A 9 7.21 -27.97 -1.48
CA ILE A 9 8.23 -26.96 -1.20
C ILE A 9 9.61 -27.60 -1.15
N PHE A 10 10.44 -27.38 -2.18
CA PHE A 10 11.83 -27.83 -2.23
C PHE A 10 12.79 -26.76 -1.68
N GLY A 11 13.79 -27.20 -0.91
CA GLY A 11 14.63 -26.28 -0.12
C GLY A 11 14.07 -26.02 1.29
N ALA A 12 13.19 -26.90 1.76
CA ALA A 12 12.51 -26.83 3.06
C ALA A 12 13.40 -26.52 4.27
N THR A 13 14.65 -27.00 4.27
CA THR A 13 15.61 -26.81 5.36
C THR A 13 16.48 -25.56 5.22
N GLY A 14 16.14 -24.65 4.30
CA GLY A 14 16.77 -23.34 4.14
C GLY A 14 15.97 -22.24 4.85
N TYR A 15 16.63 -21.16 5.26
CA TYR A 15 16.04 -20.08 6.08
C TYR A 15 14.68 -19.57 5.53
N THR A 16 14.63 -19.11 4.28
CA THR A 16 13.36 -18.66 3.66
C THR A 16 12.36 -19.80 3.46
N GLY A 17 12.83 -21.03 3.27
CA GLY A 17 11.99 -22.23 3.13
C GLY A 17 11.14 -22.50 4.37
N GLN A 18 11.65 -22.20 5.58
CA GLN A 18 10.88 -22.32 6.83
C GLN A 18 9.65 -21.38 6.84
N TYR A 19 9.84 -20.10 6.48
CA TYR A 19 8.74 -19.14 6.39
C TYR A 19 7.71 -19.51 5.32
N VAL A 20 8.14 -20.12 4.20
CA VAL A 20 7.24 -20.65 3.15
C VAL A 20 6.45 -21.86 3.66
N ILE A 21 7.04 -22.71 4.51
CA ILE A 21 6.37 -23.88 5.13
C ILE A 21 5.35 -23.44 6.18
N GLU A 22 5.68 -22.46 7.02
CA GLU A 22 4.75 -21.89 8.00
C GLU A 22 3.53 -21.27 7.31
N GLU A 23 3.75 -20.54 6.21
CA GLU A 23 2.67 -19.93 5.45
C GLU A 23 1.83 -20.97 4.68
N MET A 24 2.48 -21.98 4.08
CA MET A 24 1.78 -23.12 3.48
C MET A 24 0.93 -23.87 4.51
N ALA A 25 1.40 -24.06 5.75
CA ALA A 25 0.61 -24.70 6.80
C ALA A 25 -0.69 -23.91 7.10
N ARG A 26 -0.60 -22.58 7.22
CA ARG A 26 -1.78 -21.71 7.39
C ARG A 26 -2.76 -21.82 6.21
N LYS A 27 -2.27 -21.74 4.97
CA LYS A 27 -3.10 -21.71 3.76
C LYS A 27 -3.60 -23.09 3.31
N ALA A 28 -2.91 -24.17 3.65
CA ALA A 28 -3.34 -25.55 3.36
C ALA A 28 -4.69 -25.85 4.00
N ASN A 29 -4.82 -25.54 5.29
CA ASN A 29 -6.07 -25.72 6.04
C ASN A 29 -7.20 -24.83 5.49
N GLN A 30 -6.89 -23.59 5.08
CA GLN A 30 -7.85 -22.65 4.49
C GLN A 30 -8.41 -23.12 3.13
N PHE A 31 -7.63 -23.86 2.33
CA PHE A 31 -7.98 -24.20 0.96
C PHE A 31 -8.13 -25.69 0.65
N GLY A 32 -7.84 -26.59 1.60
CA GLY A 32 -7.98 -28.04 1.45
C GLY A 32 -6.91 -28.71 0.56
N PHE A 33 -5.74 -28.10 0.41
CA PHE A 33 -4.66 -28.62 -0.45
C PHE A 33 -3.89 -29.77 0.23
N LYS A 34 -3.61 -30.85 -0.52
CA LYS A 34 -2.60 -31.83 -0.08
C LYS A 34 -1.22 -31.30 -0.47
N TRP A 35 -0.33 -31.10 0.50
CA TRP A 35 1.00 -30.55 0.28
C TRP A 35 2.10 -31.38 0.94
N GLY A 36 3.35 -31.05 0.59
CA GLY A 36 4.54 -31.70 1.13
C GLY A 36 5.77 -30.80 1.14
N ILE A 37 6.86 -31.30 1.72
CA ILE A 37 8.17 -30.62 1.77
C ILE A 37 9.30 -31.52 1.28
N ALA A 38 10.33 -30.92 0.68
CA ALA A 38 11.44 -31.66 0.08
C ALA A 38 12.82 -31.03 0.37
N GLY A 39 13.82 -31.90 0.51
CA GLY A 39 15.20 -31.50 0.78
C GLY A 39 16.14 -32.68 1.05
N ARG A 40 17.40 -32.37 1.36
CA ARG A 40 18.50 -33.37 1.34
C ARG A 40 18.60 -34.28 2.58
N THR A 41 17.76 -34.13 3.60
CA THR A 41 17.97 -34.79 4.90
C THR A 41 16.66 -35.01 5.64
N ALA A 42 16.18 -36.27 5.69
CA ALA A 42 14.88 -36.63 6.26
C ALA A 42 14.67 -36.17 7.73
N SER A 43 15.69 -36.31 8.59
CA SER A 43 15.62 -35.87 9.99
C SER A 43 15.41 -34.35 10.11
N ARG A 44 16.03 -33.55 9.24
CA ARG A 44 15.82 -32.10 9.18
C ARG A 44 14.45 -31.71 8.60
N LEU A 45 13.89 -32.50 7.67
CA LEU A 45 12.51 -32.29 7.21
C LEU A 45 11.53 -32.48 8.36
N LYS A 46 11.67 -33.55 9.15
CA LYS A 46 10.84 -33.77 10.34
C LYS A 46 11.04 -32.68 11.40
N GLN A 47 12.27 -32.21 11.61
CA GLN A 47 12.56 -31.09 12.52
C GLN A 47 11.85 -29.80 12.08
N VAL A 48 11.95 -29.41 10.81
CA VAL A 48 11.31 -28.18 10.30
C VAL A 48 9.78 -28.25 10.39
N LEU A 49 9.16 -29.42 10.20
CA LEU A 49 7.72 -29.57 10.43
C LEU A 49 7.33 -29.40 11.90
N GLN A 50 8.17 -29.87 12.83
CA GLN A 50 7.96 -29.62 14.27
C GLN A 50 8.14 -28.15 14.63
N GLU A 51 9.16 -27.49 14.09
CA GLU A 51 9.38 -26.04 14.26
C GLU A 51 8.19 -25.24 13.71
N ALA A 52 7.69 -25.59 12.52
CA ALA A 52 6.52 -24.96 11.92
C ALA A 52 5.25 -25.21 12.75
N SER A 53 5.03 -26.41 13.30
CA SER A 53 3.92 -26.68 14.22
C SER A 53 3.99 -25.77 15.46
N ASN A 54 5.18 -25.65 16.07
CA ASN A 54 5.40 -24.82 17.25
C ASN A 54 5.17 -23.32 16.97
N VAL A 55 5.50 -22.83 15.77
CA VAL A 55 5.34 -21.41 15.38
C VAL A 55 3.92 -21.08 14.90
N THR A 56 3.23 -22.01 14.23
CA THR A 56 1.90 -21.77 13.65
C THR A 56 0.75 -22.17 14.57
N GLY A 57 1.01 -22.97 15.61
CA GLY A 57 -0.03 -23.61 16.44
C GLY A 57 -0.77 -24.73 15.71
N ILE A 58 -0.32 -25.15 14.53
CA ILE A 58 -0.95 -26.21 13.74
C ILE A 58 -0.33 -27.55 14.13
N GLU A 59 -1.08 -28.37 14.84
CA GLU A 59 -0.64 -29.70 15.28
C GLU A 59 -0.48 -30.70 14.12
N ASN A 60 0.21 -31.81 14.38
CA ASN A 60 0.27 -32.98 13.50
C ASN A 60 0.85 -32.74 12.09
N LEU A 61 1.59 -31.65 11.84
CA LEU A 61 2.29 -31.45 10.56
C LEU A 61 3.30 -32.56 10.25
N THR A 62 3.95 -33.12 11.29
CA THR A 62 4.92 -34.22 11.16
C THR A 62 4.34 -35.57 10.75
N SER A 63 3.00 -35.73 10.77
CA SER A 63 2.27 -36.91 10.30
C SER A 63 1.37 -36.64 9.09
N ASN A 64 0.90 -35.40 8.91
CA ASN A 64 -0.04 -35.02 7.84
C ASN A 64 0.61 -34.44 6.57
N VAL A 65 1.90 -34.06 6.61
CA VAL A 65 2.62 -33.45 5.48
C VAL A 65 3.59 -34.46 4.87
N ASP A 66 3.45 -34.73 3.56
CA ASP A 66 4.37 -35.64 2.85
C ASP A 66 5.80 -35.08 2.87
N THR A 67 6.81 -35.94 3.09
CA THR A 67 8.23 -35.55 3.04
C THR A 67 8.99 -36.33 1.96
N ILE A 68 9.77 -35.64 1.14
CA ILE A 68 10.53 -36.22 0.03
C ILE A 68 12.02 -35.89 0.17
N VAL A 69 12.88 -36.91 0.11
CA VAL A 69 14.34 -36.71 0.09
C VAL A 69 14.81 -36.51 -1.35
N ALA A 70 15.34 -35.33 -1.66
CA ALA A 70 15.80 -34.96 -2.99
C ALA A 70 17.09 -34.12 -2.91
N ASN A 71 17.95 -34.23 -3.93
CA ASN A 71 19.23 -33.54 -3.97
C ASN A 71 19.56 -33.05 -5.39
N VAL A 72 19.99 -31.78 -5.51
CA VAL A 72 20.30 -31.13 -6.80
C VAL A 72 21.45 -31.78 -7.57
N THR A 73 22.25 -32.63 -6.93
CA THR A 73 23.31 -33.41 -7.57
C THR A 73 22.87 -34.81 -8.03
N ASN A 74 21.57 -35.13 -7.97
CA ASN A 74 21.00 -36.40 -8.43
C ASN A 74 19.71 -36.12 -9.22
N SER A 75 19.82 -36.10 -10.55
CA SER A 75 18.72 -35.78 -11.47
C SER A 75 17.50 -36.68 -11.31
N GLN A 76 17.69 -37.99 -11.05
CA GLN A 76 16.56 -38.90 -10.84
C GLN A 76 15.76 -38.49 -9.60
N SER A 77 16.44 -38.15 -8.49
CA SER A 77 15.75 -37.68 -7.28
C SER A 77 14.98 -36.38 -7.48
N LEU A 78 15.37 -35.54 -8.46
CA LEU A 78 14.60 -34.35 -8.83
C LEU A 78 13.39 -34.73 -9.70
N ILE A 79 13.54 -35.63 -10.67
CA ILE A 79 12.46 -36.11 -11.55
C ILE A 79 11.35 -36.76 -10.72
N ASP A 80 11.72 -37.67 -9.82
CA ASP A 80 10.82 -38.38 -8.90
C ASP A 80 10.06 -37.37 -8.01
N MET A 81 10.79 -36.46 -7.36
CA MET A 81 10.23 -35.38 -6.54
C MET A 81 9.24 -34.51 -7.33
N CYS A 82 9.59 -34.13 -8.56
CA CYS A 82 8.71 -33.32 -9.40
C CYS A 82 7.46 -34.09 -9.83
N ALA A 83 7.56 -35.39 -10.12
CA ALA A 83 6.42 -36.21 -10.52
C ALA A 83 5.37 -36.36 -9.41
N HIS A 84 5.77 -36.28 -8.14
CA HIS A 84 4.87 -36.37 -7.00
C HIS A 84 3.96 -35.14 -6.78
N THR A 85 4.23 -33.98 -7.40
CA THR A 85 3.46 -32.72 -7.19
C THR A 85 2.93 -32.11 -8.48
N LYS A 86 1.86 -31.30 -8.41
CA LYS A 86 1.37 -30.46 -9.53
C LYS A 86 2.18 -29.17 -9.66
N VAL A 87 2.43 -28.49 -8.53
CA VAL A 87 3.26 -27.29 -8.44
C VAL A 87 4.46 -27.56 -7.52
N LEU A 88 5.65 -27.19 -7.99
CA LEU A 88 6.87 -27.15 -7.19
C LEU A 88 7.21 -25.69 -6.87
N ILE A 89 7.38 -25.40 -5.58
CA ILE A 89 8.00 -24.16 -5.10
C ILE A 89 9.48 -24.47 -4.81
N ASN A 90 10.39 -23.83 -5.54
CA ASN A 90 11.82 -23.98 -5.37
C ASN A 90 12.40 -22.82 -4.55
N CYS A 91 12.92 -23.12 -3.36
CA CYS A 91 13.64 -22.19 -2.48
C CYS A 91 15.17 -22.46 -2.45
N VAL A 92 15.71 -23.26 -3.38
CA VAL A 92 17.14 -23.65 -3.41
C VAL A 92 17.96 -22.68 -4.26
N GLY A 93 18.44 -21.60 -3.63
CA GLY A 93 19.47 -20.71 -4.18
C GLY A 93 20.91 -21.10 -3.78
N PRO A 94 21.96 -20.55 -4.43
CA PRO A 94 21.89 -19.66 -5.60
C PRO A 94 21.38 -20.35 -6.85
N TYR A 95 20.46 -19.70 -7.56
CA TYR A 95 19.71 -20.33 -8.64
C TYR A 95 20.56 -20.57 -9.88
N ARG A 96 21.55 -19.72 -10.18
CA ARG A 96 22.48 -19.99 -11.29
C ARG A 96 23.38 -21.21 -11.08
N LEU A 97 23.44 -21.77 -9.87
CA LEU A 97 24.19 -22.99 -9.55
C LEU A 97 23.29 -24.23 -9.43
N TYR A 98 22.07 -24.07 -8.91
CA TYR A 98 21.23 -25.20 -8.50
C TYR A 98 19.81 -25.22 -9.08
N GLY A 99 19.36 -24.14 -9.74
CA GLY A 99 17.98 -24.01 -10.21
C GLY A 99 17.69 -24.75 -11.53
N GLU A 100 18.64 -24.77 -12.46
CA GLU A 100 18.39 -25.29 -13.82
C GLU A 100 18.05 -26.81 -13.85
N PRO A 101 18.72 -27.69 -13.09
CA PRO A 101 18.33 -29.10 -12.98
C PRO A 101 16.93 -29.31 -12.39
N VAL A 102 16.46 -28.39 -11.54
CA VAL A 102 15.11 -28.43 -10.96
C VAL A 102 14.06 -28.02 -11.99
N VAL A 103 14.34 -26.99 -12.80
CA VAL A 103 13.50 -26.58 -13.92
C VAL A 103 13.38 -27.69 -14.96
N GLU A 104 14.48 -28.34 -15.31
CA GLU A 104 14.50 -29.47 -16.25
C GLU A 104 13.67 -30.67 -15.74
N ALA A 105 13.80 -31.03 -14.46
CA ALA A 105 12.98 -32.07 -13.84
C ALA A 105 11.47 -31.71 -13.83
N CYS A 106 11.11 -30.45 -13.61
CA CYS A 106 9.74 -29.96 -13.74
C CYS A 106 9.17 -30.14 -15.16
N ILE A 107 9.95 -29.84 -16.20
CA ILE A 107 9.55 -30.02 -17.61
C ILE A 107 9.36 -31.50 -17.95
N GLN A 108 10.28 -32.36 -17.53
CA GLN A 108 10.20 -33.81 -17.76
C GLN A 108 8.97 -34.43 -17.07
N SER A 109 8.73 -34.09 -15.80
CA SER A 109 7.63 -34.63 -14.99
C SER A 109 6.28 -33.94 -15.19
N ARG A 110 6.17 -32.97 -16.11
CA ARG A 110 4.98 -32.12 -16.33
C ARG A 110 4.46 -31.50 -15.03
N THR A 111 5.31 -30.71 -14.39
CA THR A 111 5.08 -30.06 -13.10
C THR A 111 5.32 -28.56 -13.22
N HIS A 112 4.35 -27.75 -12.79
CA HIS A 112 4.50 -26.29 -12.78
C HIS A 112 5.62 -25.88 -11.80
N TYR A 113 6.40 -24.88 -12.17
CA TYR A 113 7.56 -24.42 -11.39
C TYR A 113 7.36 -22.97 -10.94
N ILE A 114 7.63 -22.71 -9.66
CA ILE A 114 7.72 -21.39 -9.05
C ILE A 114 9.05 -21.27 -8.30
N ASP A 115 9.68 -20.10 -8.32
CA ASP A 115 10.78 -19.78 -7.41
C ASP A 115 10.76 -18.34 -6.87
N ILE A 116 11.68 -18.07 -5.92
CA ILE A 116 11.92 -16.75 -5.34
C ILE A 116 13.20 -16.10 -5.88
N CYS A 117 13.58 -16.39 -7.12
CA CYS A 117 14.88 -16.01 -7.68
C CYS A 117 15.01 -14.51 -7.96
N GLY A 118 16.07 -13.89 -7.41
CA GLY A 118 16.51 -12.52 -7.66
C GLY A 118 17.71 -12.41 -8.63
N GLU A 119 18.04 -13.45 -9.40
CA GLU A 119 19.24 -13.51 -10.26
C GLU A 119 18.88 -13.36 -11.76
N PRO A 120 19.02 -12.17 -12.39
CA PRO A 120 18.59 -11.95 -13.78
C PRO A 120 19.22 -12.90 -14.80
N GLN A 121 20.46 -13.34 -14.57
CA GLN A 121 21.19 -14.21 -15.48
C GLN A 121 20.55 -15.61 -15.54
N PHE A 122 20.07 -16.13 -14.41
CA PHE A 122 19.33 -17.39 -14.36
C PHE A 122 17.96 -17.22 -15.03
N LEU A 123 17.19 -16.20 -14.61
CA LEU A 123 15.83 -15.94 -15.09
C LEU A 123 15.75 -15.76 -16.62
N GLU A 124 16.71 -15.04 -17.19
CA GLU A 124 16.82 -14.83 -18.64
C GLU A 124 17.34 -16.10 -19.36
N THR A 125 18.22 -16.89 -18.73
CA THR A 125 18.74 -18.14 -19.31
C THR A 125 17.64 -19.21 -19.39
N ILE A 126 16.84 -19.38 -18.34
CA ILE A 126 15.71 -20.31 -18.34
C ILE A 126 14.69 -19.92 -19.42
N GLN A 127 14.36 -18.63 -19.56
CA GLN A 127 13.48 -18.18 -20.64
C GLN A 127 14.06 -18.47 -22.03
N LEU A 128 15.36 -18.26 -22.24
CA LEU A 128 15.98 -18.51 -23.56
C LEU A 128 16.03 -20.00 -23.92
N ARG A 129 16.20 -20.90 -22.92
CA ARG A 129 16.39 -22.34 -23.16
C ARG A 129 15.10 -23.15 -23.16
N TYR A 130 14.12 -22.79 -22.33
CA TYR A 130 13.03 -23.69 -21.96
C TYR A 130 11.62 -23.18 -22.28
N ASP A 131 11.43 -21.95 -22.78
CA ASP A 131 10.10 -21.39 -23.07
C ASP A 131 9.27 -22.26 -24.03
N SER A 132 9.87 -22.71 -25.15
CA SER A 132 9.22 -23.63 -26.09
C SER A 132 8.90 -24.99 -25.47
N GLN A 133 9.84 -25.58 -24.72
CA GLN A 133 9.63 -26.88 -24.08
C GLN A 133 8.52 -26.82 -23.01
N ALA A 134 8.39 -25.69 -22.31
CA ALA A 134 7.34 -25.46 -21.33
C ALA A 134 5.96 -25.31 -22.00
N GLN A 135 5.89 -24.63 -23.16
CA GLN A 135 4.69 -24.55 -24.00
C GLN A 135 4.29 -25.94 -24.55
N GLU A 136 5.23 -26.69 -25.13
CA GLU A 136 5.03 -28.07 -25.65
C GLU A 136 4.54 -29.05 -24.57
N ARG A 137 4.85 -28.79 -23.30
CA ARG A 137 4.44 -29.62 -22.15
C ARG A 137 3.20 -29.08 -21.42
N GLU A 138 2.62 -27.97 -21.89
CA GLU A 138 1.53 -27.19 -21.27
C GLU A 138 1.79 -26.77 -19.80
N ILE A 139 3.07 -26.57 -19.38
CA ILE A 139 3.42 -26.18 -18.00
C ILE A 139 3.93 -24.74 -17.87
N ALA A 140 3.56 -24.08 -16.78
CA ALA A 140 4.05 -22.75 -16.44
C ALA A 140 5.32 -22.83 -15.59
N ILE A 141 6.34 -22.05 -15.97
CA ILE A 141 7.58 -21.84 -15.22
C ILE A 141 7.64 -20.35 -14.88
N VAL A 142 7.42 -19.99 -13.61
CA VAL A 142 7.33 -18.59 -13.16
C VAL A 142 8.43 -18.30 -12.16
N GLY A 143 9.48 -17.62 -12.60
CA GLY A 143 10.56 -17.18 -11.73
C GLY A 143 10.26 -15.85 -11.02
N SER A 144 10.96 -15.57 -9.93
CA SER A 144 10.88 -14.32 -9.17
C SER A 144 9.54 -14.05 -8.46
N CYS A 145 8.83 -15.08 -8.01
CA CYS A 145 7.62 -14.97 -7.20
C CYS A 145 7.85 -14.55 -5.73
N GLY A 146 9.08 -14.17 -5.37
CA GLY A 146 9.42 -13.54 -4.09
C GLY A 146 9.39 -12.01 -4.16
N PHE A 147 9.69 -11.36 -3.03
CA PHE A 147 9.66 -9.90 -2.91
C PHE A 147 10.58 -9.17 -3.91
N ASP A 148 11.74 -9.76 -4.20
CA ASP A 148 12.84 -9.22 -5.03
C ASP A 148 12.46 -8.73 -6.44
N SER A 149 11.27 -9.08 -6.96
CA SER A 149 10.72 -8.48 -8.18
C SER A 149 9.20 -8.54 -8.33
N LEU A 150 8.48 -9.50 -7.70
CA LEU A 150 7.03 -9.63 -7.94
C LEU A 150 6.28 -8.34 -7.61
N ILE A 151 6.59 -7.70 -6.47
CA ILE A 151 5.92 -6.45 -6.05
C ILE A 151 6.09 -5.34 -7.09
N ALA A 152 7.31 -5.18 -7.64
CA ALA A 152 7.59 -4.18 -8.66
C ALA A 152 6.90 -4.49 -10.00
N ASP A 153 6.93 -5.76 -10.41
CA ASP A 153 6.41 -6.25 -11.68
C ASP A 153 4.87 -6.28 -11.73
N LEU A 154 4.26 -6.98 -10.78
CA LEU A 154 2.81 -7.06 -10.65
C LEU A 154 2.20 -5.70 -10.28
N GLY A 155 2.88 -4.90 -9.45
CA GLY A 155 2.47 -3.53 -9.14
C GLY A 155 2.46 -2.64 -10.38
N ALA A 156 3.52 -2.66 -11.19
CA ALA A 156 3.57 -1.90 -12.44
C ALA A 156 2.50 -2.35 -13.45
N GLU A 157 2.28 -3.65 -13.63
CA GLU A 157 1.24 -4.18 -14.52
C GLU A 157 -0.20 -3.87 -14.02
N THR A 158 -0.44 -3.94 -12.70
CA THR A 158 -1.75 -3.59 -12.11
C THR A 158 -2.08 -2.12 -12.31
N ILE A 159 -1.11 -1.23 -12.06
CA ILE A 159 -1.23 0.21 -12.34
C ILE A 159 -1.47 0.45 -13.83
N ARG A 160 -0.81 -0.32 -14.70
CA ARG A 160 -0.97 -0.24 -16.16
C ARG A 160 -2.42 -0.56 -16.57
N GLN A 161 -3.00 -1.63 -16.04
CA GLN A 161 -4.39 -2.02 -16.29
C GLN A 161 -5.39 -1.02 -15.70
N GLN A 162 -5.15 -0.49 -14.51
CA GLN A 162 -5.98 0.56 -13.91
C GLN A 162 -5.99 1.83 -14.77
N CYS A 163 -4.87 2.20 -15.40
CA CYS A 163 -4.83 3.34 -16.31
C CYS A 163 -5.52 3.04 -17.66
N GLU A 164 -5.34 1.84 -18.23
CA GLU A 164 -6.07 1.39 -19.43
C GLU A 164 -7.59 1.45 -19.21
N GLN A 165 -8.09 0.98 -18.07
CA GLN A 165 -9.52 1.04 -17.71
C GLN A 165 -10.06 2.48 -17.59
N ASN A 166 -9.19 3.45 -17.36
CA ASN A 166 -9.52 4.88 -17.27
C ASN A 166 -9.12 5.65 -18.56
N ASN A 167 -8.80 4.96 -19.66
CA ASN A 167 -8.34 5.54 -20.94
C ASN A 167 -7.11 6.46 -20.82
N LEU A 168 -6.22 6.18 -19.87
CA LEU A 168 -5.02 6.98 -19.59
C LEU A 168 -3.75 6.27 -20.11
N GLU A 169 -3.14 6.81 -21.18
CA GLU A 169 -1.91 6.25 -21.72
C GLU A 169 -0.69 6.58 -20.85
N ILE A 170 0.09 5.55 -20.48
CA ILE A 170 1.25 5.66 -19.60
C ILE A 170 2.54 5.83 -20.40
N ALA A 171 3.29 6.88 -20.08
CA ALA A 171 4.64 7.07 -20.58
C ALA A 171 5.70 6.32 -19.75
N SER A 172 5.61 6.40 -18.42
CA SER A 172 6.57 5.76 -17.52
C SER A 172 6.05 5.46 -16.11
N ILE A 173 6.70 4.51 -15.42
CA ILE A 173 6.56 4.26 -13.99
C ILE A 173 7.94 4.28 -13.32
N GLU A 174 8.09 5.08 -12.27
CA GLU A 174 9.23 5.04 -11.35
C GLU A 174 8.81 4.39 -10.03
N SER A 175 9.53 3.35 -9.55
CA SER A 175 9.28 2.76 -8.23
C SER A 175 10.31 3.24 -7.20
N TYR A 176 9.84 3.45 -5.97
CA TYR A 176 10.63 3.97 -4.85
C TYR A 176 10.42 3.08 -3.62
N ILE A 177 11.41 2.24 -3.31
CA ILE A 177 11.35 1.34 -2.16
C ILE A 177 11.97 1.97 -0.92
N THR A 178 11.19 2.00 0.16
CA THR A 178 11.63 2.32 1.54
C THR A 178 11.51 1.05 2.37
N LEU A 179 12.55 0.72 3.14
CA LEU A 179 12.54 -0.40 4.08
C LEU A 179 12.67 0.12 5.51
N ASN A 180 11.88 -0.42 6.44
CA ASN A 180 11.90 -0.09 7.85
C ASN A 180 12.25 -1.37 8.63
N PHE A 181 13.27 -1.29 9.49
CA PHE A 181 13.69 -2.35 10.40
C PHE A 181 13.95 -1.73 11.79
N PRO A 182 13.84 -2.49 12.89
CA PRO A 182 14.29 -2.03 14.20
C PRO A 182 15.74 -1.51 14.19
N LYS A 183 16.03 -0.48 15.00
CA LYS A 183 17.38 0.11 15.09
C LYS A 183 18.43 -0.86 15.65
N SER A 184 17.98 -1.92 16.31
CA SER A 184 18.77 -2.99 16.91
C SER A 184 19.15 -4.11 15.94
N THR A 185 18.44 -4.24 14.80
CA THR A 185 18.52 -5.40 13.90
C THR A 185 19.95 -5.67 13.42
N ARG A 186 20.37 -6.93 13.50
CA ARG A 186 21.63 -7.43 12.92
C ARG A 186 21.32 -8.68 12.11
N GLY A 187 22.07 -8.93 11.03
CA GLY A 187 21.81 -10.09 10.17
C GLY A 187 20.56 -9.98 9.28
N LEU A 188 20.13 -8.76 8.96
CA LEU A 188 19.00 -8.43 8.08
C LEU A 188 18.85 -9.37 6.86
N MET A 189 19.96 -9.76 6.22
CA MET A 189 19.98 -10.75 5.15
C MET A 189 20.71 -12.05 5.54
N HIS A 190 20.07 -13.18 5.27
CA HIS A 190 20.70 -14.50 5.33
C HIS A 190 21.78 -14.68 4.24
N TYR A 191 22.82 -15.46 4.54
CA TYR A 191 23.99 -15.71 3.69
C TYR A 191 23.67 -16.09 2.24
N ALA A 192 22.61 -16.88 1.99
CA ALA A 192 22.26 -17.31 0.63
C ALA A 192 21.96 -16.13 -0.31
N THR A 193 21.26 -15.09 0.18
CA THR A 193 20.97 -13.87 -0.59
C THR A 193 22.25 -13.11 -0.95
N TRP A 194 23.20 -13.06 -0.01
CA TRP A 194 24.52 -12.45 -0.23
C TRP A 194 25.36 -13.26 -1.23
N GLU A 195 25.33 -14.59 -1.15
CA GLU A 195 26.03 -15.47 -2.09
C GLU A 195 25.47 -15.32 -3.52
N SER A 196 24.13 -15.28 -3.68
CA SER A 196 23.48 -14.92 -4.96
C SER A 196 23.88 -13.52 -5.45
N ALA A 197 23.98 -12.52 -4.58
CA ALA A 197 24.41 -11.17 -4.97
C ALA A 197 25.89 -11.12 -5.41
N VAL A 198 26.79 -11.84 -4.73
CA VAL A 198 28.21 -11.96 -5.11
C VAL A 198 28.34 -12.61 -6.49
N TYR A 199 27.62 -13.72 -6.73
CA TYR A 199 27.67 -14.41 -8.01
C TYR A 199 26.97 -13.64 -9.14
N GLY A 200 25.83 -13.01 -8.88
CA GLY A 200 25.08 -12.21 -9.85
C GLY A 200 25.86 -11.00 -10.36
N ILE A 201 26.59 -10.29 -9.48
CA ILE A 201 27.39 -9.13 -9.88
C ILE A 201 28.71 -9.55 -10.55
N SER A 202 29.39 -10.60 -10.05
CA SER A 202 30.63 -11.10 -10.68
C SER A 202 30.43 -11.64 -12.11
N HIS A 203 29.21 -12.09 -12.46
CA HIS A 203 28.86 -12.63 -13.78
C HIS A 203 27.89 -11.73 -14.58
N ALA A 204 27.75 -10.46 -14.19
CA ALA A 204 26.85 -9.51 -14.87
C ALA A 204 27.21 -9.23 -16.35
N ASN A 205 28.42 -9.60 -16.79
CA ASN A 205 28.85 -9.57 -18.18
C ASN A 205 28.06 -10.54 -19.09
N GLU A 206 27.57 -11.67 -18.55
CA GLU A 206 26.79 -12.68 -19.28
C GLU A 206 25.41 -12.16 -19.74
N LEU A 207 24.85 -11.15 -19.05
CA LEU A 207 23.56 -10.56 -19.39
C LEU A 207 23.57 -9.89 -20.77
N LYS A 208 24.70 -9.32 -21.21
CA LYS A 208 24.78 -8.60 -22.49
C LYS A 208 24.59 -9.51 -23.72
N PRO A 209 25.28 -10.66 -23.87
CA PRO A 209 24.98 -11.61 -24.96
C PRO A 209 23.63 -12.32 -24.78
N LEU A 210 23.19 -12.58 -23.54
CA LEU A 210 21.90 -13.22 -23.26
C LEU A 210 20.71 -12.37 -23.75
N ARG A 211 20.68 -11.08 -23.38
CA ARG A 211 19.65 -10.12 -23.81
C ARG A 211 19.62 -9.87 -25.30
N ARG A 212 20.75 -10.00 -26.00
CA ARG A 212 20.80 -9.92 -27.47
C ARG A 212 20.08 -11.08 -28.15
N LYS A 213 19.99 -12.25 -27.51
CA LYS A 213 19.26 -13.42 -28.03
C LYS A 213 17.75 -13.37 -27.70
N LEU A 214 17.40 -12.86 -26.52
CA LEU A 214 16.00 -12.71 -26.07
C LEU A 214 15.29 -11.51 -26.71
N PHE A 215 15.87 -10.31 -26.58
CA PHE A 215 15.25 -9.05 -26.95
C PHE A 215 15.66 -8.65 -28.38
N GLN A 216 15.25 -9.48 -29.34
CA GLN A 216 15.58 -9.31 -30.76
C GLN A 216 14.87 -8.08 -31.36
N GLN A 217 13.64 -7.80 -30.91
CA GLN A 217 12.89 -6.61 -31.31
C GLN A 217 13.24 -5.41 -30.41
N LYS A 218 13.38 -4.22 -31.01
CA LYS A 218 13.45 -2.96 -30.25
C LYS A 218 12.03 -2.55 -29.84
N LEU A 219 11.81 -2.31 -28.56
CA LEU A 219 10.53 -1.84 -28.04
C LEU A 219 10.31 -0.36 -28.41
N PRO A 220 9.18 0.01 -29.05
CA PRO A 220 8.82 1.39 -29.35
C PRO A 220 8.28 2.07 -28.10
N TYR A 221 9.18 2.39 -27.16
CA TYR A 221 8.82 3.12 -25.95
C TYR A 221 8.32 4.55 -26.28
N PRO A 222 7.36 5.09 -25.50
CA PRO A 222 6.93 6.49 -25.60
C PRO A 222 8.10 7.49 -25.58
N ASN A 223 7.92 8.63 -26.26
CA ASN A 223 8.92 9.70 -26.35
C ASN A 223 9.00 10.54 -25.05
N TYR A 224 9.15 9.85 -23.92
CA TYR A 224 9.19 10.42 -22.58
C TYR A 224 10.56 10.18 -21.96
N LYS A 225 11.24 11.27 -21.59
CA LYS A 225 12.60 11.24 -21.05
C LYS A 225 12.55 11.04 -19.53
N ILE A 226 12.57 9.78 -19.06
CA ILE A 226 12.84 9.51 -17.63
C ILE A 226 14.13 10.23 -17.24
N GLU A 227 14.00 11.15 -16.29
CA GLU A 227 15.13 11.73 -15.60
C GLU A 227 15.79 10.66 -14.73
N LYS A 228 16.98 10.20 -15.14
CA LYS A 228 17.77 9.20 -14.38
C LYS A 228 18.30 9.82 -13.10
N LYS A 229 17.84 9.32 -11.94
CA LYS A 229 18.21 9.86 -10.62
C LYS A 229 19.34 9.02 -10.03
N SER A 230 20.51 9.64 -9.83
CA SER A 230 21.65 9.05 -9.15
C SER A 230 22.11 10.01 -8.06
N LEU A 231 22.04 9.57 -6.79
CA LEU A 231 22.25 10.43 -5.61
C LEU A 231 21.49 11.77 -5.70
N ARG A 232 20.22 11.74 -6.16
CA ARG A 232 19.43 12.97 -6.39
C ARG A 232 18.35 13.17 -5.35
N LYS A 233 18.30 14.36 -4.75
CA LYS A 233 17.20 14.79 -3.88
C LYS A 233 15.89 14.84 -4.69
N THR A 234 14.88 14.12 -4.20
CA THR A 234 13.57 13.98 -4.85
C THR A 234 12.48 14.18 -3.79
N THR A 235 11.29 14.65 -4.17
CA THR A 235 10.18 14.90 -3.24
C THR A 235 8.94 14.13 -3.66
N ILE A 236 8.36 13.35 -2.73
CA ILE A 236 7.07 12.67 -2.87
C ILE A 236 6.16 13.18 -1.75
N ARG A 237 4.95 13.63 -2.11
CA ARG A 237 3.89 14.02 -1.15
C ARG A 237 4.41 14.92 -0.01
N GLY A 238 5.16 15.97 -0.37
CA GLY A 238 5.76 16.94 0.55
C GLY A 238 7.04 16.47 1.28
N LYS A 239 7.41 15.19 1.25
CA LYS A 239 8.62 14.67 1.92
C LYS A 239 9.77 14.55 0.92
N SER A 240 10.90 15.18 1.23
CA SER A 240 12.16 15.00 0.49
C SER A 240 12.95 13.79 0.98
N TYR A 241 13.61 13.12 0.05
CA TYR A 241 14.51 11.99 0.25
C TYR A 241 15.57 11.97 -0.86
N TRP A 242 16.49 11.01 -0.85
CA TRP A 242 17.51 10.84 -1.88
C TRP A 242 17.28 9.55 -2.67
N ALA A 243 17.18 9.67 -3.99
CA ALA A 243 16.99 8.55 -4.90
C ALA A 243 18.34 7.95 -5.31
N VAL A 244 18.47 6.63 -5.13
CA VAL A 244 19.62 5.83 -5.59
C VAL A 244 19.07 4.71 -6.48
N PRO A 245 19.62 4.42 -7.67
CA PRO A 245 19.14 3.33 -8.52
C PRO A 245 19.14 1.99 -7.77
N PHE A 246 18.03 1.26 -7.84
CA PHE A 246 17.98 -0.09 -7.26
C PHE A 246 18.81 -1.05 -8.12
N PRO A 247 19.76 -1.82 -7.55
CA PRO A 247 20.68 -2.67 -8.30
C PRO A 247 20.17 -4.10 -8.51
N GLY A 248 19.00 -4.47 -7.97
CA GLY A 248 18.43 -5.81 -8.01
C GLY A 248 17.65 -6.14 -9.29
N SER A 249 16.90 -7.25 -9.25
CA SER A 249 16.24 -7.88 -10.40
C SER A 249 15.04 -7.11 -10.96
N ASP A 250 14.35 -6.26 -10.18
CA ASP A 250 13.18 -5.45 -10.56
C ASP A 250 13.18 -5.05 -12.05
N LYS A 251 14.17 -4.26 -12.46
CA LYS A 251 14.22 -3.68 -13.81
C LYS A 251 14.32 -4.74 -14.90
N SER A 252 14.96 -5.87 -14.61
CA SER A 252 15.05 -7.01 -15.52
C SER A 252 13.71 -7.71 -15.69
N VAL A 253 13.01 -7.98 -14.58
CA VAL A 253 11.72 -8.68 -14.58
C VAL A 253 10.66 -7.81 -15.25
N VAL A 254 10.55 -6.52 -14.88
CA VAL A 254 9.63 -5.60 -15.55
C VAL A 254 9.98 -5.42 -17.04
N GLN A 255 11.26 -5.39 -17.42
CA GLN A 255 11.64 -5.35 -18.84
C GLN A 255 11.20 -6.61 -19.61
N ARG A 256 11.29 -7.81 -19.01
CA ARG A 256 10.76 -9.06 -19.58
C ARG A 256 9.23 -8.98 -19.76
N THR A 257 8.52 -8.47 -18.76
CA THR A 257 7.07 -8.22 -18.81
C THR A 257 6.70 -7.24 -19.92
N GLN A 258 7.39 -6.11 -20.06
CA GLN A 258 7.13 -5.14 -21.13
C GLN A 258 7.42 -5.73 -22.52
N TYR A 259 8.48 -6.56 -22.66
CA TYR A 259 8.78 -7.23 -23.92
C TYR A 259 7.70 -8.24 -24.31
N PHE A 260 7.19 -9.01 -23.35
CA PHE A 260 6.08 -9.94 -23.57
C PHE A 260 4.77 -9.20 -23.90
N ASN A 261 4.42 -8.17 -23.12
CA ASN A 261 3.24 -7.34 -23.34
C ASN A 261 3.21 -6.77 -24.77
N TYR A 262 4.34 -6.28 -25.28
CA TYR A 262 4.46 -5.82 -26.65
C TYR A 262 4.42 -6.98 -27.68
N THR A 263 5.36 -7.93 -27.59
CA THR A 263 5.57 -8.95 -28.65
C THR A 263 4.53 -10.07 -28.69
N LYS A 264 3.73 -10.25 -27.64
CA LYS A 264 2.72 -11.32 -27.53
C LYS A 264 1.30 -10.82 -27.27
N LEU A 265 1.12 -9.64 -26.67
CA LEU A 265 -0.19 -9.08 -26.30
C LEU A 265 -0.51 -7.74 -26.98
N ASN A 266 0.34 -7.25 -27.89
CA ASN A 266 0.17 -6.00 -28.65
C ASN A 266 -0.09 -4.74 -27.79
N LYS A 267 0.49 -4.70 -26.58
CA LYS A 267 0.41 -3.55 -25.65
C LYS A 267 1.59 -2.60 -25.82
N LYS A 268 1.35 -1.28 -25.73
CA LYS A 268 2.42 -0.26 -25.68
C LYS A 268 3.38 -0.55 -24.51
N PRO A 269 4.71 -0.57 -24.72
CA PRO A 269 5.68 -0.84 -23.66
C PRO A 269 5.98 0.44 -22.86
N ILE A 270 5.88 0.39 -21.53
CA ILE A 270 6.14 1.55 -20.65
C ILE A 270 7.60 1.59 -20.16
N HIS A 271 8.19 2.78 -20.01
CA HIS A 271 9.51 2.89 -19.37
C HIS A 271 9.38 2.59 -17.87
N PHE A 272 10.23 1.70 -17.33
CA PHE A 272 10.29 1.40 -15.90
C PHE A 272 11.68 1.70 -15.30
N GLN A 273 11.70 2.31 -14.11
CA GLN A 273 12.94 2.59 -13.39
C GLN A 273 12.77 2.50 -11.86
N PRO A 274 13.39 1.51 -11.19
CA PRO A 274 13.35 1.37 -9.74
C PRO A 274 14.46 2.16 -9.02
N TYR A 275 14.16 2.59 -7.80
CA TYR A 275 15.04 3.37 -6.92
C TYR A 275 14.88 2.95 -5.44
N PHE A 276 15.99 2.91 -4.69
CA PHE A 276 15.95 3.04 -3.24
C PHE A 276 15.61 4.48 -2.84
N GLN A 277 14.70 4.62 -1.86
CA GLN A 277 14.38 5.89 -1.20
C GLN A 277 15.19 6.02 0.10
N MET A 278 16.24 6.84 0.06
CA MET A 278 17.17 7.01 1.19
C MET A 278 16.82 8.26 2.02
N PRO A 279 16.73 8.18 3.36
CA PRO A 279 16.24 9.29 4.19
C PRO A 279 17.23 10.47 4.31
N SER A 280 18.52 10.29 4.00
CA SER A 280 19.51 11.36 4.06
C SER A 280 20.58 11.21 2.98
N PHE A 281 21.27 12.31 2.66
CA PHE A 281 22.38 12.30 1.71
C PHE A 281 23.48 11.33 2.16
N MET A 282 23.82 11.36 3.45
CA MET A 282 24.86 10.52 4.03
C MET A 282 24.52 9.02 3.98
N SER A 283 23.25 8.62 4.14
CA SER A 283 22.88 7.20 3.95
C SER A 283 22.91 6.79 2.48
N ALA A 284 22.53 7.67 1.56
CA ALA A 284 22.64 7.44 0.11
C ALA A 284 24.10 7.31 -0.35
N VAL A 285 25.00 8.19 0.12
CA VAL A 285 26.44 8.13 -0.17
C VAL A 285 27.07 6.86 0.40
N LYS A 286 26.73 6.46 1.63
CA LYS A 286 27.19 5.18 2.21
C LYS A 286 26.75 3.98 1.38
N LEU A 287 25.48 3.93 0.95
CA LEU A 287 24.96 2.85 0.10
C LEU A 287 25.74 2.74 -1.22
N VAL A 288 25.98 3.87 -1.90
CA VAL A 288 26.76 3.89 -3.15
C VAL A 288 28.22 3.50 -2.91
N PHE A 289 28.85 3.98 -1.82
CA PHE A 289 30.23 3.61 -1.47
C PHE A 289 30.38 2.10 -1.24
N PHE A 290 29.52 1.49 -0.40
CA PHE A 290 29.56 0.05 -0.16
C PHE A 290 29.21 -0.76 -1.42
N GLY A 291 28.27 -0.29 -2.26
CA GLY A 291 27.98 -0.92 -3.55
C GLY A 291 29.16 -0.89 -4.52
N CYS A 292 29.89 0.22 -4.62
CA CYS A 292 31.11 0.33 -5.41
C CYS A 292 32.24 -0.55 -4.86
N LEU A 293 32.41 -0.62 -3.54
CA LEU A 293 33.40 -1.48 -2.89
C LEU A 293 33.10 -2.97 -3.12
N PHE A 294 31.84 -3.39 -2.95
CA PHE A 294 31.37 -4.74 -3.26
C PHE A 294 31.63 -5.09 -4.73
N SER A 295 31.22 -4.20 -5.66
CA SER A 295 31.44 -4.39 -7.09
C SER A 295 32.93 -4.50 -7.45
N LEU A 296 33.81 -3.73 -6.79
CA LEU A 296 35.25 -3.87 -6.97
C LEU A 296 35.75 -5.26 -6.55
N PHE A 297 35.34 -5.75 -5.38
CA PHE A 297 35.73 -7.08 -4.88
C PHE A 297 35.19 -8.23 -5.75
N THR A 298 34.01 -8.07 -6.37
CA THR A 298 33.48 -9.09 -7.30
C THR A 298 34.27 -9.24 -8.62
N LYS A 299 35.23 -8.35 -8.93
CA LYS A 299 36.00 -8.42 -10.19
C LYS A 299 37.16 -9.42 -10.19
N PHE A 300 37.55 -9.96 -9.04
CA PHE A 300 38.73 -10.83 -8.92
C PHE A 300 38.52 -11.99 -7.93
N LYS A 301 39.12 -13.15 -8.23
CA LYS A 301 38.88 -14.42 -7.53
C LYS A 301 39.08 -14.32 -6.00
N LEU A 302 40.14 -13.64 -5.55
CA LEU A 302 40.40 -13.43 -4.13
C LEU A 302 39.35 -12.53 -3.47
N GLY A 303 38.87 -11.50 -4.17
CA GLY A 303 37.82 -10.60 -3.66
C GLY A 303 36.48 -11.32 -3.50
N ILE A 304 36.09 -12.15 -4.46
CA ILE A 304 34.93 -13.06 -4.36
C ILE A 304 35.09 -13.99 -3.14
N GLN A 305 36.26 -14.63 -2.98
CA GLN A 305 36.53 -15.50 -1.82
C GLN A 305 36.45 -14.74 -0.49
N CYS A 306 36.92 -13.50 -0.42
CA CYS A 306 36.80 -12.63 0.75
C CYS A 306 35.33 -12.29 1.08
N LEU A 307 34.52 -11.92 0.08
CA LEU A 307 33.09 -11.64 0.25
C LEU A 307 32.33 -12.86 0.78
N LEU A 308 32.59 -14.06 0.24
CA LEU A 308 31.91 -15.31 0.64
C LEU A 308 32.40 -15.87 1.98
N LYS A 309 33.70 -15.73 2.29
CA LYS A 309 34.27 -16.22 3.56
C LYS A 309 33.94 -15.31 4.74
N PHE A 310 33.87 -13.99 4.54
CA PHE A 310 33.68 -13.00 5.62
C PHE A 310 32.46 -12.08 5.39
N PRO A 311 31.25 -12.61 5.16
CA PRO A 311 30.06 -11.82 4.81
C PRO A 311 29.74 -10.77 5.88
N ARG A 312 29.87 -11.11 7.16
CA ARG A 312 29.63 -10.22 8.31
C ARG A 312 30.57 -9.00 8.34
N LEU A 313 31.80 -9.13 7.83
CA LEU A 313 32.77 -8.04 7.73
C LEU A 313 32.41 -7.11 6.57
N PHE A 314 32.25 -7.67 5.37
CA PHE A 314 31.99 -6.88 4.15
C PHE A 314 30.57 -6.29 4.07
N SER A 315 29.65 -6.76 4.91
CA SER A 315 28.30 -6.18 5.09
C SER A 315 28.15 -5.28 6.32
N ALA A 316 29.23 -5.02 7.07
CA ALA A 316 29.21 -4.30 8.35
C ALA A 316 28.19 -4.86 9.38
N GLY A 317 27.96 -6.18 9.36
CA GLY A 317 27.02 -6.88 10.26
C GLY A 317 25.59 -7.04 9.75
N LEU A 318 25.29 -6.58 8.52
CA LEU A 318 23.96 -6.74 7.91
C LEU A 318 23.71 -8.14 7.34
N VAL A 319 24.76 -8.95 7.12
CA VAL A 319 24.65 -10.33 6.64
C VAL A 319 25.24 -11.32 7.65
N THR A 320 24.48 -12.39 7.89
CA THR A 320 24.74 -13.48 8.85
C THR A 320 24.52 -14.84 8.18
N ARG A 321 25.06 -15.93 8.75
CA ARG A 321 24.69 -17.30 8.36
C ARG A 321 23.40 -17.77 9.06
N GLU A 322 23.07 -17.06 10.12
CA GLU A 322 21.92 -17.25 11.01
C GLU A 322 20.65 -16.58 10.46
N GLY A 323 20.79 -15.62 9.53
CA GLY A 323 19.71 -14.75 9.07
C GLY A 323 19.33 -13.70 10.10
N ALA A 324 18.12 -13.15 9.96
CA ALA A 324 17.55 -12.17 10.88
C ALA A 324 16.88 -12.85 12.08
N ALA A 325 16.69 -12.12 13.18
CA ALA A 325 15.82 -12.60 14.27
C ALA A 325 14.34 -12.55 13.84
N ARG A 326 13.53 -13.54 14.24
CA ARG A 326 12.08 -13.54 13.93
C ARG A 326 11.38 -12.27 14.43
N ALA A 327 11.69 -11.86 15.67
CA ALA A 327 11.20 -10.61 16.26
C ALA A 327 11.68 -9.33 15.54
N ASP A 328 12.80 -9.34 14.80
CA ASP A 328 13.18 -8.23 13.91
C ASP A 328 12.29 -8.22 12.65
N CYS A 329 11.97 -9.40 12.10
CA CYS A 329 11.10 -9.55 10.91
C CYS A 329 9.65 -9.16 11.23
N GLU A 330 9.12 -9.58 12.38
CA GLU A 330 7.78 -9.23 12.86
C GLU A 330 7.57 -7.72 13.05
N GLN A 331 8.65 -6.97 13.32
CA GLN A 331 8.65 -5.51 13.45
C GLN A 331 9.06 -4.78 12.16
N ALA A 332 9.53 -5.51 11.14
CA ALA A 332 9.95 -4.92 9.88
C ALA A 332 8.77 -4.65 8.95
N SER A 333 8.93 -3.68 8.06
CA SER A 333 7.95 -3.34 7.04
C SER A 333 8.61 -2.71 5.83
N PHE A 334 7.95 -2.79 4.68
CA PHE A 334 8.36 -2.04 3.49
C PHE A 334 7.25 -1.10 3.02
N LYS A 335 7.65 -0.09 2.23
CA LYS A 335 6.74 0.64 1.34
C LYS A 335 7.39 0.80 -0.03
N MET A 336 6.72 0.30 -1.08
CA MET A 336 7.04 0.65 -2.46
C MET A 336 6.06 1.73 -2.92
N THR A 337 6.60 2.88 -3.35
CA THR A 337 5.80 3.98 -3.92
C THR A 337 6.03 4.02 -5.42
N PHE A 338 4.99 3.84 -6.21
CA PHE A 338 5.02 3.99 -7.66
C PHE A 338 4.59 5.40 -8.05
N ILE A 339 5.34 6.03 -8.94
CA ILE A 339 4.96 7.26 -9.62
C ILE A 339 4.71 6.92 -11.08
N THR A 340 3.46 7.05 -11.52
CA THR A 340 3.09 6.96 -12.93
C THR A 340 3.15 8.36 -13.55
N HIS A 341 3.76 8.46 -14.71
CA HIS A 341 3.66 9.61 -15.60
C HIS A 341 2.92 9.18 -16.87
N ALA A 342 1.77 9.79 -17.13
CA ALA A 342 0.98 9.60 -18.34
C ALA A 342 1.48 10.49 -19.49
N GLU A 343 1.08 10.18 -20.73
CA GLU A 343 1.45 10.96 -21.92
C GLU A 343 0.76 12.34 -21.97
N ASN A 344 -0.30 12.56 -21.19
CA ASN A 344 -0.99 13.85 -20.99
C ASN A 344 -0.44 14.67 -19.80
N ASP A 345 0.82 14.43 -19.40
CA ASP A 345 1.48 14.97 -18.19
C ASP A 345 0.81 14.67 -16.84
N GLN A 346 -0.29 13.91 -16.80
CA GLN A 346 -0.94 13.51 -15.55
C GLN A 346 -0.02 12.61 -14.72
N LYS A 347 0.12 12.94 -13.43
CA LYS A 347 0.94 12.20 -12.48
C LYS A 347 0.05 11.46 -11.48
N LEU A 348 0.16 10.13 -11.45
CA LEU A 348 -0.46 9.29 -10.42
C LEU A 348 0.60 8.83 -9.41
N ILE A 349 0.18 8.61 -8.18
CA ILE A 349 1.02 8.04 -7.12
C ILE A 349 0.26 6.86 -6.53
N HIS A 350 0.91 5.70 -6.46
CA HIS A 350 0.39 4.53 -5.76
C HIS A 350 1.37 4.14 -4.65
N GLU A 351 0.86 3.77 -3.48
CA GLU A 351 1.67 3.23 -2.39
C GLU A 351 1.21 1.81 -2.09
N LEU A 352 2.16 0.87 -2.09
CA LEU A 352 2.00 -0.52 -1.68
C LEU A 352 2.87 -0.74 -0.44
N THR A 353 2.27 -1.28 0.62
CA THR A 353 2.91 -1.53 1.93
C THR A 353 2.76 -2.99 2.32
N GLY A 354 3.62 -3.48 3.22
CA GLY A 354 3.51 -4.81 3.81
C GLY A 354 4.47 -5.02 4.98
N PRO A 355 4.50 -6.23 5.57
CA PRO A 355 5.37 -6.63 6.68
C PRO A 355 6.83 -6.78 6.20
N ASP A 356 7.67 -7.56 6.89
CA ASP A 356 9.04 -7.86 6.44
C ASP A 356 9.10 -8.20 4.94
N PRO A 357 9.93 -7.52 4.13
CA PRO A 357 10.10 -7.84 2.73
C PRO A 357 10.77 -9.19 2.49
N GLY A 358 11.74 -9.59 3.31
CA GLY A 358 12.67 -10.68 3.00
C GLY A 358 12.01 -12.05 2.98
N TYR A 359 11.20 -12.34 4.00
CA TYR A 359 10.77 -13.68 4.35
C TYR A 359 9.25 -13.75 4.56
N ILE A 360 8.64 -12.83 5.32
CA ILE A 360 7.19 -12.81 5.56
C ILE A 360 6.43 -12.45 4.28
N THR A 361 6.79 -11.33 3.63
CA THR A 361 6.17 -10.96 2.36
C THR A 361 6.50 -11.99 1.27
N THR A 362 7.74 -12.46 1.21
CA THR A 362 8.15 -13.49 0.24
C THR A 362 7.36 -14.79 0.38
N SER A 363 7.03 -15.26 1.59
CA SER A 363 6.23 -16.47 1.74
C SER A 363 4.78 -16.27 1.28
N ILE A 364 4.12 -15.19 1.71
CA ILE A 364 2.77 -14.82 1.26
C ILE A 364 2.69 -14.74 -0.27
N LEU A 365 3.66 -14.07 -0.90
CA LEU A 365 3.76 -13.93 -2.35
C LEU A 365 3.90 -15.28 -3.07
N THR A 366 4.82 -16.11 -2.62
CA THR A 366 5.16 -17.39 -3.27
C THR A 366 4.01 -18.38 -3.17
N ILE A 367 3.37 -18.45 -1.99
CA ILE A 367 2.18 -19.27 -1.75
C ILE A 367 1.00 -18.74 -2.58
N GLY A 368 0.79 -17.42 -2.63
CA GLY A 368 -0.21 -16.80 -3.51
C GLY A 368 -0.06 -17.22 -4.97
N CYS A 369 1.16 -17.17 -5.52
CA CYS A 369 1.44 -17.61 -6.89
C CYS A 369 1.12 -19.10 -7.12
N ALA A 370 1.44 -19.97 -6.16
CA ALA A 370 1.14 -21.40 -6.27
C ALA A 370 -0.37 -21.69 -6.21
N ILE A 371 -1.12 -20.95 -5.38
CA ILE A 371 -2.58 -21.02 -5.33
C ILE A 371 -3.17 -20.58 -6.68
N MET A 372 -2.65 -19.53 -7.31
CA MET A 372 -3.12 -19.07 -8.63
C MET A 372 -2.86 -20.12 -9.72
N LEU A 373 -1.69 -20.77 -9.77
CA LEU A 373 -1.44 -21.85 -10.75
C LEU A 373 -2.33 -23.08 -10.54
N LEU A 374 -2.88 -23.29 -9.34
CA LEU A 374 -3.80 -24.40 -9.06
C LEU A 374 -5.28 -24.06 -9.32
N LYS A 375 -5.68 -22.79 -9.14
CA LYS A 375 -7.09 -22.36 -9.17
C LYS A 375 -7.48 -21.47 -10.35
N GLU A 376 -6.52 -20.83 -11.00
CA GLU A 376 -6.74 -19.84 -12.07
C GLU A 376 -5.77 -20.06 -13.26
N ASN A 377 -5.37 -21.31 -13.49
CA ASN A 377 -4.48 -21.72 -14.60
C ASN A 377 -5.06 -21.37 -15.99
N ASP A 378 -6.39 -21.33 -16.10
CA ASP A 378 -7.17 -20.87 -17.26
C ASP A 378 -6.95 -19.39 -17.61
N ARG A 379 -6.47 -18.58 -16.65
CA ARG A 379 -6.23 -17.13 -16.83
C ARG A 379 -4.79 -16.80 -17.22
N LEU A 380 -3.90 -17.78 -17.28
CA LEU A 380 -2.57 -17.60 -17.86
C LEU A 380 -2.68 -17.10 -19.31
N PRO A 381 -1.72 -16.31 -19.81
CA PRO A 381 -1.79 -15.75 -21.16
C PRO A 381 -1.66 -16.81 -22.26
N PHE A 382 -0.99 -17.93 -21.97
CA PHE A 382 -0.84 -19.09 -22.85
C PHE A 382 -0.78 -20.38 -22.01
N LYS A 383 -1.04 -21.52 -22.65
CA LYS A 383 -0.85 -22.84 -22.05
C LYS A 383 0.64 -23.16 -21.88
N GLY A 384 1.19 -22.76 -20.75
CA GLY A 384 2.59 -22.97 -20.41
C GLY A 384 3.56 -22.02 -21.12
N GLY A 385 4.83 -22.10 -20.72
CA GLY A 385 5.88 -21.14 -21.07
C GLY A 385 6.68 -20.68 -19.86
N VAL A 386 7.73 -19.87 -20.11
CA VAL A 386 8.55 -19.24 -19.07
C VAL A 386 8.14 -17.78 -18.88
N PHE A 387 7.47 -17.51 -17.77
CA PHE A 387 6.84 -16.21 -17.50
C PHE A 387 7.58 -15.39 -16.44
N THR A 388 7.16 -14.12 -16.33
CA THR A 388 7.37 -13.27 -15.14
C THR A 388 6.11 -13.32 -14.26
N PRO A 389 6.17 -12.89 -12.99
CA PRO A 389 5.00 -12.87 -12.12
C PRO A 389 3.84 -12.03 -12.68
N ALA A 390 4.10 -10.87 -13.28
CA ALA A 390 3.05 -10.05 -13.89
C ALA A 390 2.45 -10.67 -15.15
N VAL A 391 3.26 -11.34 -15.98
CA VAL A 391 2.79 -12.04 -17.18
C VAL A 391 1.90 -13.22 -16.82
N ALA A 392 2.25 -14.00 -15.80
CA ALA A 392 1.46 -15.13 -15.33
C ALA A 392 0.20 -14.68 -14.56
N PHE A 393 0.37 -13.80 -13.57
CA PHE A 393 -0.65 -13.53 -12.55
C PHE A 393 -1.35 -12.17 -12.67
N GLY A 394 -0.94 -11.31 -13.62
CA GLY A 394 -1.58 -10.02 -13.86
C GLY A 394 -3.04 -10.09 -14.34
N ARG A 395 -3.58 -11.29 -14.59
CA ARG A 395 -5.00 -11.54 -14.93
C ARG A 395 -5.75 -12.35 -13.86
N THR A 396 -5.06 -12.81 -12.81
CA THR A 396 -5.64 -13.65 -11.76
C THR A 396 -6.09 -12.81 -10.56
N SER A 397 -6.74 -13.43 -9.58
CA SER A 397 -7.10 -12.76 -8.33
C SER A 397 -5.91 -12.46 -7.39
N LEU A 398 -4.65 -12.62 -7.82
CA LEU A 398 -3.47 -12.50 -6.96
C LEU A 398 -3.42 -11.18 -6.19
N MET A 399 -3.68 -10.04 -6.83
CA MET A 399 -3.71 -8.74 -6.13
C MET A 399 -4.82 -8.67 -5.07
N ASN A 400 -5.96 -9.34 -5.29
CA ASN A 400 -7.07 -9.40 -4.33
C ASN A 400 -6.84 -10.44 -3.22
N TYR A 401 -5.91 -11.39 -3.43
CA TYR A 401 -5.37 -12.24 -2.37
C TYR A 401 -4.38 -11.42 -1.53
N LEU A 402 -3.40 -10.77 -2.16
CA LEU A 402 -2.38 -9.96 -1.47
C LEU A 402 -2.98 -8.83 -0.63
N ASP A 403 -4.02 -8.15 -1.12
CA ASP A 403 -4.76 -7.13 -0.36
C ASP A 403 -5.32 -7.68 0.97
N LYS A 404 -5.87 -8.90 0.97
CA LYS A 404 -6.40 -9.59 2.18
C LYS A 404 -5.31 -10.03 3.14
N GLU A 405 -4.11 -10.32 2.62
CA GLU A 405 -2.91 -10.61 3.42
C GLU A 405 -2.17 -9.33 3.87
N GLY A 406 -2.81 -8.16 3.75
CA GLY A 406 -2.28 -6.87 4.20
C GLY A 406 -1.32 -6.16 3.23
N ILE A 407 -1.13 -6.72 2.02
CA ILE A 407 -0.23 -6.21 0.98
C ILE A 407 -1.05 -5.46 -0.08
N SER A 408 -1.62 -4.33 0.33
CA SER A 408 -2.58 -3.55 -0.47
C SER A 408 -1.91 -2.51 -1.38
N LEU A 409 -2.29 -2.47 -2.66
CA LEU A 409 -1.88 -1.44 -3.62
C LEU A 409 -2.91 -0.29 -3.62
N THR A 410 -2.54 0.87 -3.09
CA THR A 410 -3.48 1.98 -2.92
C THR A 410 -3.08 3.21 -3.74
N GLN A 411 -3.95 3.66 -4.63
CA GLN A 411 -3.80 4.96 -5.30
C GLN A 411 -3.88 6.07 -4.25
N LYS A 412 -2.84 6.88 -4.15
CA LYS A 412 -2.82 8.06 -3.29
C LYS A 412 -3.12 9.28 -4.14
N ILE A 413 -4.20 9.97 -3.81
CA ILE A 413 -4.53 11.29 -4.35
C ILE A 413 -3.29 12.19 -4.17
N GLN A 414 -2.75 12.72 -5.27
CA GLN A 414 -1.66 13.68 -5.18
C GLN A 414 -2.22 14.97 -4.57
N THR A 415 -1.78 15.30 -3.36
CA THR A 415 -2.00 16.61 -2.74
C THR A 415 -1.19 17.67 -3.48
N GLN A 416 -1.62 18.00 -4.70
CA GLN A 416 -1.21 19.23 -5.36
C GLN A 416 -1.75 20.42 -4.56
N GLN A 417 -1.07 21.57 -4.68
CA GLN A 417 -1.36 22.74 -3.85
C GLN A 417 -2.75 23.33 -4.14
N ILE A 418 -3.23 24.13 -3.19
CA ILE A 418 -4.46 24.93 -3.32
C ILE A 418 -4.36 25.75 -4.62
N LEU A 419 -5.19 25.43 -5.62
CA LEU A 419 -4.98 25.91 -7.00
C LEU A 419 -5.91 27.05 -7.44
N ARG A 420 -6.97 27.36 -6.69
CA ARG A 420 -7.83 28.54 -6.94
C ARG A 420 -8.36 29.16 -5.65
N GLN A 421 -8.00 30.43 -5.41
CA GLN A 421 -8.69 31.32 -4.48
C GLN A 421 -9.77 32.08 -5.27
N TYR A 422 -11.03 32.00 -4.82
CA TYR A 422 -12.16 32.70 -5.46
C TYR A 422 -12.60 33.89 -4.61
N THR A 423 -12.25 35.11 -5.01
CA THR A 423 -12.66 36.34 -4.30
C THR A 423 -14.03 36.81 -4.79
N ILE A 424 -15.08 36.48 -4.03
CA ILE A 424 -16.44 37.03 -4.25
C ILE A 424 -16.52 38.41 -3.62
N LYS A 425 -16.43 39.47 -4.42
CA LYS A 425 -16.71 40.85 -3.97
C LYS A 425 -18.22 41.08 -3.89
N LYS A 426 -18.70 41.55 -2.73
CA LYS A 426 -20.04 42.09 -2.55
C LYS A 426 -20.01 43.11 -1.40
N ASP A 427 -20.58 44.29 -1.63
CA ASP A 427 -20.54 45.37 -0.65
C ASP A 427 -21.81 45.33 0.22
N PHE A 428 -21.64 45.05 1.52
CA PHE A 428 -22.75 44.99 2.47
C PHE A 428 -22.35 45.56 3.84
N PHE A 429 -23.24 46.39 4.39
CA PHE A 429 -23.21 46.83 5.78
C PHE A 429 -23.85 45.77 6.70
N GLY A 430 -23.26 45.55 7.87
CA GLY A 430 -23.72 44.58 8.88
C GLY A 430 -22.64 43.57 9.23
N GLY A 431 -22.27 43.48 10.51
CA GLY A 431 -21.20 42.61 10.99
C GLY A 431 -21.73 41.32 11.62
N PHE A 432 -21.20 40.18 11.18
CA PHE A 432 -21.30 38.90 11.89
C PHE A 432 -19.98 38.11 11.72
N LYS A 433 -19.83 36.95 12.36
CA LYS A 433 -18.62 36.12 12.25
C LYS A 433 -18.92 34.69 11.77
N ALA A 434 -17.90 34.02 11.24
CA ALA A 434 -18.05 32.78 10.48
C ALA A 434 -18.49 31.56 11.31
N GLY A 435 -19.18 30.64 10.64
CA GLY A 435 -19.33 29.23 11.05
C GLY A 435 -18.67 28.31 10.02
N GLU A 436 -18.36 27.08 10.43
CA GLU A 436 -17.94 26.01 9.51
C GLU A 436 -19.17 25.28 8.94
N TYR A 437 -19.05 24.77 7.70
CA TYR A 437 -20.12 24.06 7.00
C TYR A 437 -19.59 22.75 6.42
N SER A 438 -20.18 21.63 6.81
CA SER A 438 -19.95 20.32 6.19
C SER A 438 -21.02 20.02 5.15
N ILE A 439 -20.62 19.37 4.06
CA ILE A 439 -21.55 18.82 3.06
C ILE A 439 -21.44 17.29 3.11
N TYR A 440 -22.57 16.59 3.04
CA TYR A 440 -22.64 15.13 3.06
C TYR A 440 -23.28 14.59 1.77
N ASP A 441 -22.84 13.41 1.31
CA ASP A 441 -23.58 12.63 0.31
C ASP A 441 -24.69 11.77 0.94
N GLN A 442 -25.53 11.16 0.09
CA GLN A 442 -26.69 10.34 0.52
C GLN A 442 -26.31 9.11 1.38
N SER A 443 -25.02 8.77 1.49
CA SER A 443 -24.50 7.70 2.34
C SER A 443 -23.74 8.23 3.57
N GLY A 444 -23.83 9.52 3.86
CA GLY A 444 -23.23 10.16 5.04
C GLY A 444 -21.74 10.49 4.91
N ASN A 445 -21.14 10.38 3.72
CA ASN A 445 -19.72 10.69 3.53
C ASN A 445 -19.50 12.21 3.38
N ILE A 446 -18.49 12.75 4.06
CA ILE A 446 -18.17 14.18 4.00
C ILE A 446 -17.56 14.54 2.64
N LEU A 447 -18.20 15.47 1.95
CA LEU A 447 -17.70 16.16 0.75
C LEU A 447 -17.04 17.47 1.19
N LEU A 448 -15.71 17.42 1.37
CA LEU A 448 -14.95 18.42 2.12
C LEU A 448 -14.88 19.81 1.48
N PHE A 449 -15.49 20.79 2.15
CA PHE A 449 -15.22 22.21 2.00
C PHE A 449 -14.97 22.85 3.38
N ARG A 450 -14.08 23.85 3.45
CA ARG A 450 -14.05 24.81 4.55
C ARG A 450 -14.27 26.21 3.98
N PHE A 451 -15.15 26.97 4.63
CA PHE A 451 -15.42 28.37 4.36
C PHE A 451 -14.95 29.20 5.55
N GLU A 452 -13.91 30.02 5.36
CA GLU A 452 -13.56 31.08 6.31
C GLU A 452 -14.03 32.44 5.78
N SER A 453 -14.62 33.23 6.68
CA SER A 453 -15.06 34.60 6.43
C SER A 453 -14.47 35.53 7.48
N ARG A 454 -13.74 36.56 7.03
CA ARG A 454 -13.17 37.62 7.86
C ARG A 454 -13.61 38.97 7.29
N TYR A 455 -14.07 39.86 8.14
CA TYR A 455 -14.75 41.09 7.73
C TYR A 455 -13.83 42.31 7.65
N GLY A 456 -14.07 43.09 6.61
CA GLY A 456 -13.61 44.46 6.35
C GLY A 456 -14.51 45.06 5.27
N PHE A 457 -14.20 46.26 4.76
CA PHE A 457 -15.00 46.95 3.71
C PHE A 457 -15.05 46.23 2.35
N THR A 458 -14.46 45.05 2.20
CA THR A 458 -14.64 44.17 1.04
C THR A 458 -14.76 42.74 1.56
N GLN A 459 -15.90 42.09 1.33
CA GLN A 459 -16.02 40.68 1.67
C GLN A 459 -15.04 39.84 0.84
N THR A 460 -14.31 38.94 1.50
CA THR A 460 -13.44 37.95 0.85
C THR A 460 -13.72 36.59 1.48
N ALA A 461 -14.56 35.80 0.81
CA ALA A 461 -14.69 34.38 1.09
C ALA A 461 -13.40 33.65 0.68
N GLN A 462 -12.92 32.72 1.49
CA GLN A 462 -11.86 31.78 1.10
C GLN A 462 -12.43 30.35 1.10
N LEU A 463 -12.53 29.78 -0.11
CA LEU A 463 -13.05 28.44 -0.37
C LEU A 463 -11.88 27.44 -0.43
N TYR A 464 -11.78 26.58 0.57
CA TYR A 464 -10.80 25.50 0.60
C TYR A 464 -11.47 24.20 0.16
N ALA A 465 -11.13 23.74 -1.06
CA ALA A 465 -11.59 22.48 -1.62
C ALA A 465 -10.51 21.40 -1.49
N TYR A 466 -10.87 20.24 -0.94
CA TYR A 466 -9.96 19.10 -0.80
C TYR A 466 -10.29 18.03 -1.86
N PRO A 467 -9.30 17.31 -2.41
CA PRO A 467 -9.54 16.40 -3.53
C PRO A 467 -10.14 15.07 -3.09
N GLY A 468 -11.24 14.66 -3.74
CA GLY A 468 -11.94 13.39 -3.51
C GLY A 468 -13.21 13.24 -4.37
N LYS A 469 -14.13 14.20 -4.24
CA LYS A 469 -15.27 14.46 -5.15
C LYS A 469 -15.44 15.98 -5.19
N GLN A 470 -15.36 16.63 -6.35
CA GLN A 470 -15.26 18.10 -6.46
C GLN A 470 -16.46 18.72 -7.18
N MET A 471 -17.16 19.63 -6.49
CA MET A 471 -18.18 20.52 -7.07
C MET A 471 -18.15 21.86 -6.34
N VAL A 472 -17.96 22.97 -7.04
CA VAL A 472 -17.86 24.31 -6.40
C VAL A 472 -19.18 25.06 -6.56
N ALA A 473 -19.84 25.39 -5.46
CA ALA A 473 -21.15 26.04 -5.48
C ALA A 473 -21.07 27.58 -5.37
N SER A 474 -21.96 28.27 -6.09
CA SER A 474 -22.09 29.72 -6.16
C SER A 474 -23.54 30.12 -5.96
N ILE A 475 -23.83 30.86 -4.88
CA ILE A 475 -25.20 31.24 -4.47
C ILE A 475 -25.53 32.64 -4.98
N ARG A 476 -26.64 32.79 -5.71
CA ARG A 476 -27.13 34.09 -6.18
C ARG A 476 -28.19 34.68 -5.23
N ASN A 477 -27.78 35.06 -4.02
CA ASN A 477 -28.59 35.92 -3.14
C ASN A 477 -27.73 36.55 -2.01
N ASN A 478 -28.37 37.15 -1.01
CA ASN A 478 -27.70 37.51 0.26
C ASN A 478 -27.80 36.31 1.22
N TRP A 479 -26.67 35.78 1.69
CA TRP A 479 -26.67 34.69 2.65
C TRP A 479 -27.24 35.18 3.99
N SER A 480 -28.25 34.48 4.50
CA SER A 480 -28.95 34.78 5.75
C SER A 480 -29.38 33.46 6.41
N PRO A 481 -29.48 33.35 7.74
CA PRO A 481 -30.12 32.19 8.40
C PRO A 481 -31.61 32.02 8.04
N TRP A 482 -32.20 33.06 7.45
CA TRP A 482 -33.61 33.16 7.05
C TRP A 482 -33.79 32.92 5.53
N LEU A 483 -32.98 32.04 4.93
CA LEU A 483 -33.00 31.77 3.49
C LEU A 483 -33.86 30.53 3.17
N TYR A 484 -35.13 30.76 2.84
CA TYR A 484 -36.13 29.69 2.66
C TYR A 484 -36.09 29.01 1.28
N ASP A 485 -35.74 29.77 0.24
CA ASP A 485 -35.70 29.33 -1.16
C ASP A 485 -34.68 30.17 -1.93
N ALA A 486 -33.79 29.54 -2.69
CA ALA A 486 -32.76 30.25 -3.48
C ALA A 486 -32.17 29.41 -4.61
N GLU A 487 -31.84 30.07 -5.71
CA GLU A 487 -31.05 29.49 -6.80
C GLU A 487 -29.56 29.43 -6.45
N ILE A 488 -28.96 28.29 -6.77
CA ILE A 488 -27.52 28.04 -6.63
C ILE A 488 -27.01 27.44 -7.95
N GLN A 489 -25.82 27.85 -8.38
CA GLN A 489 -25.13 27.24 -9.51
C GLN A 489 -23.97 26.41 -8.99
N VAL A 490 -23.87 25.16 -9.44
CA VAL A 490 -22.87 24.20 -9.00
C VAL A 490 -21.95 23.91 -10.17
N PHE A 491 -20.67 24.25 -10.04
CA PHE A 491 -19.65 23.95 -11.04
C PHE A 491 -19.16 22.52 -10.88
N ASP A 492 -19.48 21.67 -11.85
CA ASP A 492 -18.96 20.32 -11.94
C ASP A 492 -17.57 20.37 -12.59
N THR A 493 -16.54 19.88 -11.87
CA THR A 493 -15.16 19.91 -12.35
C THR A 493 -14.78 18.70 -13.22
N ILE A 494 -15.62 17.69 -13.30
CA ILE A 494 -15.44 16.52 -14.19
C ILE A 494 -15.94 16.88 -15.60
N PHE A 495 -17.09 17.56 -15.67
CA PHE A 495 -17.69 18.02 -16.93
C PHE A 495 -17.42 19.49 -17.28
N ASN A 496 -16.67 20.21 -16.42
CA ASN A 496 -16.19 21.58 -16.62
C ASN A 496 -17.32 22.60 -16.94
N GLN A 497 -18.48 22.47 -16.28
CA GLN A 497 -19.69 23.24 -16.58
C GLN A 497 -20.47 23.66 -15.32
N TRP A 498 -21.26 24.73 -15.43
CA TRP A 498 -22.18 25.18 -14.38
C TRP A 498 -23.55 24.52 -14.53
N ILE A 499 -24.02 23.86 -13.48
CA ILE A 499 -25.30 23.15 -13.40
C ILE A 499 -26.22 23.91 -12.42
N PRO A 500 -27.50 24.17 -12.76
CA PRO A 500 -28.44 24.79 -11.82
C PRO A 500 -28.86 23.82 -10.71
N GLY A 501 -29.12 24.37 -9.53
CA GLY A 501 -29.71 23.68 -8.39
C GLY A 501 -30.51 24.64 -7.52
N ARG A 502 -31.23 24.09 -6.54
CA ARG A 502 -32.11 24.86 -5.64
C ARG A 502 -31.86 24.49 -4.19
N ILE A 503 -31.85 25.49 -3.32
CA ILE A 503 -31.78 25.34 -1.86
C ILE A 503 -33.19 25.30 -1.30
N THR A 504 -33.52 24.31 -0.47
CA THR A 504 -34.71 24.30 0.37
C THR A 504 -34.33 24.06 1.85
N GLN A 505 -34.98 24.78 2.76
CA GLN A 505 -34.70 24.70 4.20
C GLN A 505 -35.52 23.59 4.87
N ALA A 506 -34.92 22.88 5.85
CA ALA A 506 -35.61 21.91 6.70
C ALA A 506 -35.28 22.19 8.18
N PHE A 507 -36.31 22.36 9.02
CA PHE A 507 -36.15 22.62 10.45
C PHE A 507 -36.12 21.34 11.28
N PRO A 508 -35.04 21.13 12.04
CA PRO A 508 -35.18 20.68 13.42
C PRO A 508 -34.20 21.38 14.38
N ASN A 509 -34.76 22.07 15.38
CA ASN A 509 -34.17 22.54 16.65
C ASN A 509 -32.65 22.82 16.69
N TYR A 510 -32.30 24.10 16.80
CA TYR A 510 -30.94 24.64 17.06
C TYR A 510 -29.84 24.38 16.02
N SER A 511 -30.05 23.43 15.10
CA SER A 511 -29.24 23.28 13.88
C SER A 511 -30.05 23.75 12.67
N PHE A 512 -29.42 24.50 11.75
CA PHE A 512 -30.05 24.84 10.46
C PHE A 512 -29.61 23.81 9.42
N ARG A 513 -30.56 23.04 8.87
CA ARG A 513 -30.31 22.07 7.80
C ARG A 513 -30.85 22.60 6.47
N TYR A 514 -29.97 22.72 5.48
CA TYR A 514 -30.32 23.09 4.11
C TYR A 514 -30.13 21.87 3.20
N ILE A 515 -31.12 21.61 2.35
CA ILE A 515 -31.07 20.56 1.34
C ILE A 515 -30.87 21.24 -0.01
N ILE A 516 -29.80 20.87 -0.71
CA ILE A 516 -29.55 21.33 -2.07
C ILE A 516 -29.89 20.21 -3.03
N GLN A 517 -30.80 20.47 -3.97
CA GLN A 517 -31.18 19.52 -5.01
C GLN A 517 -30.40 19.81 -6.30
N TYR A 518 -29.73 18.78 -6.84
CA TYR A 518 -29.06 18.81 -8.15
C TYR A 518 -29.10 17.40 -8.76
N ALA A 519 -29.41 17.25 -10.05
CA ALA A 519 -29.30 15.99 -10.80
C ALA A 519 -29.74 14.70 -10.03
N ASN A 520 -30.95 14.73 -9.45
CA ASN A 520 -31.56 13.64 -8.64
C ASN A 520 -30.76 13.24 -7.37
N ARG A 521 -29.88 14.11 -6.88
CA ARG A 521 -29.13 13.97 -5.64
C ARG A 521 -29.46 15.09 -4.66
N HIS A 522 -29.40 14.74 -3.38
CA HIS A 522 -29.50 15.67 -2.26
C HIS A 522 -28.13 15.87 -1.64
N LEU A 523 -27.71 17.14 -1.51
CA LEU A 523 -26.64 17.53 -0.59
C LEU A 523 -27.28 18.06 0.68
N ILE A 524 -26.78 17.62 1.83
CA ILE A 524 -27.20 18.16 3.13
C ILE A 524 -26.07 19.05 3.66
N MET A 525 -26.41 20.30 3.98
CA MET A 525 -25.53 21.25 4.65
C MET A 525 -26.11 21.57 6.03
N GLU A 526 -25.29 21.50 7.07
CA GLU A 526 -25.68 21.74 8.45
C GLU A 526 -24.88 22.90 9.06
N HIS A 527 -25.54 23.72 9.88
CA HIS A 527 -24.92 24.87 10.54
C HIS A 527 -25.35 24.95 12.02
N ASN A 528 -24.35 24.86 12.91
CA ASN A 528 -24.50 24.96 14.35
C ASN A 528 -24.01 26.33 14.86
N ILE A 529 -24.80 26.98 15.72
CA ILE A 529 -24.39 28.21 16.40
C ILE A 529 -23.56 27.82 17.64
N PHE A 530 -22.28 28.18 17.66
CA PHE A 530 -21.34 27.79 18.72
C PHE A 530 -21.57 28.52 20.05
N SER A 531 -21.30 27.81 21.15
CA SER A 531 -21.07 28.36 22.49
C SER A 531 -19.61 28.82 22.67
N LEU A 532 -19.32 29.53 23.79
CA LEU A 532 -18.02 30.17 24.03
C LEU A 532 -16.93 29.20 24.53
N THR A 533 -15.66 29.57 24.31
CA THR A 533 -14.45 28.74 24.45
C THR A 533 -13.75 28.76 25.82
N THR A 534 -13.19 27.61 26.24
CA THR A 534 -11.91 27.49 26.99
C THR A 534 -11.26 26.09 26.82
N GLU A 535 -10.00 25.92 27.25
CA GLU A 535 -9.21 24.65 27.32
C GLU A 535 -8.41 24.66 28.67
N ILE A 536 -7.57 23.71 29.13
CA ILE A 536 -6.64 22.77 28.48
C ILE A 536 -6.58 21.40 29.22
N ARG A 537 -6.48 20.28 28.48
CA ARG A 537 -6.03 18.89 28.84
C ARG A 537 -6.44 18.19 30.18
N ASN A 538 -7.09 17.03 30.00
CA ASN A 538 -6.67 15.68 30.46
C ASN A 538 -6.14 15.44 31.90
N GLU A 539 -7.03 15.05 32.83
CA GLU A 539 -6.93 13.80 33.62
C GLU A 539 -8.26 13.52 34.38
N GLN A 540 -8.35 12.43 35.16
CA GLN A 540 -9.59 11.99 35.85
C GLN A 540 -9.85 12.70 37.20
N PRO A 541 -11.08 12.67 37.75
CA PRO A 541 -11.58 13.70 38.69
C PRO A 541 -11.22 13.42 40.16
N PRO A 542 -11.33 14.42 41.07
CA PRO A 542 -12.62 14.59 41.78
C PRO A 542 -13.04 16.05 42.14
N ASN A 543 -14.35 16.29 42.08
CA ASN A 543 -15.22 17.16 42.90
C ASN A 543 -14.96 18.69 43.09
N TYR A 544 -16.07 19.38 43.38
CA TYR A 544 -16.27 20.81 43.68
C TYR A 544 -16.33 21.82 42.50
N ILE A 545 -17.15 22.85 42.69
CA ILE A 545 -17.55 23.88 41.69
C ILE A 545 -17.21 25.27 42.25
N LEU A 546 -16.74 26.21 41.41
CA LEU A 546 -16.70 27.64 41.78
C LEU A 546 -16.80 28.63 40.61
N ALA A 547 -17.63 29.67 40.83
CA ALA A 547 -17.51 31.06 40.36
C ALA A 547 -17.86 31.51 38.90
N ARG A 548 -19.06 32.14 38.80
CA ARG A 548 -19.23 33.61 38.63
C ARG A 548 -19.28 34.27 37.21
N MET A 549 -20.52 34.44 36.73
CA MET A 549 -21.17 35.73 36.37
C MET A 549 -20.52 36.68 35.34
N ARG A 550 -21.28 37.08 34.29
CA ARG A 550 -21.89 38.44 34.12
C ARG A 550 -22.53 38.64 32.72
N LEU A 551 -23.85 38.57 32.62
CA LEU A 551 -24.59 38.95 31.39
C LEU A 551 -25.07 40.41 31.46
N ARG A 552 -24.93 41.15 30.35
CA ARG A 552 -25.41 42.53 30.19
C ARG A 552 -26.41 42.57 29.03
N LEU A 553 -27.69 42.36 29.33
CA LEU A 553 -28.76 42.43 28.34
C LEU A 553 -29.07 43.90 27.99
N SER A 554 -28.91 44.26 26.73
CA SER A 554 -29.42 45.50 26.15
C SER A 554 -30.66 45.21 25.30
N SER A 555 -31.84 45.53 25.84
CA SER A 555 -33.08 45.84 25.12
C SER A 555 -33.48 44.94 23.92
N ILE A 556 -34.32 43.94 24.20
CA ILE A 556 -35.59 43.61 23.49
C ILE A 556 -36.43 42.77 24.47
N ILE A 557 -37.76 42.83 24.38
CA ILE A 557 -38.69 42.41 25.45
C ILE A 557 -39.66 41.32 24.94
N LEU A 558 -40.16 40.49 25.88
CA LEU A 558 -41.30 39.54 25.77
C LEU A 558 -40.98 38.14 25.19
N PRO A 559 -41.73 37.08 25.59
CA PRO A 559 -42.04 36.73 26.99
C PRO A 559 -41.91 35.22 27.33
N ASN A 560 -41.13 34.92 28.38
CA ASN A 560 -41.15 33.74 29.28
C ASN A 560 -41.87 32.43 28.86
N LYS A 561 -41.09 31.35 28.73
CA LYS A 561 -40.84 30.41 29.86
C LYS A 561 -39.50 29.68 29.65
N TYR A 562 -38.79 29.39 30.75
CA TYR A 562 -37.54 28.63 30.74
C TYR A 562 -37.48 27.77 32.01
N ASP A 563 -37.36 26.45 31.84
CA ASP A 563 -37.16 25.52 32.96
C ASP A 563 -35.66 25.38 33.26
N LEU A 564 -35.30 25.50 34.53
CA LEU A 564 -33.91 25.42 34.99
C LEU A 564 -33.69 24.10 35.74
N GLN A 565 -33.22 23.07 35.04
CA GLN A 565 -32.73 21.85 35.66
C GLN A 565 -31.24 21.98 35.99
N VAL A 566 -30.89 21.77 37.27
CA VAL A 566 -29.51 21.80 37.76
C VAL A 566 -29.13 20.39 38.19
N TYR A 567 -28.12 19.83 37.54
CA TYR A 567 -27.50 18.55 37.91
C TYR A 567 -26.10 18.81 38.49
N THR A 568 -25.77 18.09 39.55
CA THR A 568 -24.52 18.22 40.31
C THR A 568 -24.15 16.84 40.83
N ASN A 569 -22.86 16.51 40.81
CA ASN A 569 -22.37 15.16 41.10
C ASN A 569 -21.70 15.14 42.49
N GLU A 570 -22.16 14.21 43.33
CA GLU A 570 -21.67 13.91 44.69
C GLU A 570 -21.89 15.03 45.74
N LEU A 571 -22.49 14.78 46.91
CA LEU A 571 -22.95 13.56 47.59
C LEU A 571 -24.49 13.56 47.82
N PRO A 572 -25.12 12.44 48.22
CA PRO A 572 -26.58 12.32 48.31
C PRO A 572 -27.31 13.29 49.27
N ASP A 573 -26.64 13.79 50.31
CA ASP A 573 -27.28 14.44 51.47
C ASP A 573 -27.04 15.98 51.56
N VAL A 574 -26.98 16.69 50.43
CA VAL A 574 -26.85 18.16 50.41
C VAL A 574 -28.08 18.81 49.77
N ILE A 575 -28.86 19.56 50.57
CA ILE A 575 -30.02 20.33 50.10
C ILE A 575 -29.56 21.65 49.46
N TYR A 576 -29.83 21.81 48.17
CA TYR A 576 -29.57 23.05 47.43
C TYR A 576 -30.79 23.99 47.48
N PHE A 577 -30.62 25.20 47.98
CA PHE A 577 -31.65 26.25 47.97
C PHE A 577 -31.47 27.21 46.78
N LEU A 578 -32.45 27.25 45.87
CA LEU A 578 -32.49 28.20 44.77
C LEU A 578 -33.29 29.45 45.15
N ALA A 579 -32.62 30.58 45.35
CA ALA A 579 -33.25 31.86 45.67
C ALA A 579 -33.27 32.80 44.45
N LEU A 580 -34.44 32.95 43.82
CA LEU A 580 -34.67 33.95 42.76
C LEU A 580 -35.24 35.25 43.35
N ALA A 581 -34.70 36.39 42.91
CA ALA A 581 -35.19 37.71 43.29
C ALA A 581 -35.18 38.65 42.07
N ALA A 582 -36.35 39.17 41.72
CA ALA A 582 -36.51 40.24 40.74
C ALA A 582 -36.55 41.62 41.45
N TYR A 583 -36.16 42.67 40.74
CA TYR A 583 -36.19 44.05 41.23
C TYR A 583 -36.59 44.97 40.07
N ASP A 584 -37.60 45.81 40.28
CA ASP A 584 -37.95 46.90 39.36
C ASP A 584 -37.06 48.11 39.67
N TYR A 585 -36.33 48.58 38.66
CA TYR A 585 -35.38 49.68 38.79
C TYR A 585 -36.01 51.07 38.64
N ASN A 586 -37.24 51.18 38.15
CA ASN A 586 -37.88 52.48 37.89
C ASN A 586 -38.58 53.08 39.13
N ASN A 587 -38.98 52.25 40.10
CA ASN A 587 -39.73 52.69 41.29
C ASN A 587 -39.10 52.28 42.64
N GLY A 588 -37.87 51.74 42.64
CA GLY A 588 -37.05 51.56 43.85
C GLY A 588 -37.59 50.60 44.93
N ARG A 589 -38.67 49.84 44.67
CA ARG A 589 -39.30 48.92 45.62
C ARG A 589 -39.17 47.46 45.19
N ARG A 590 -38.94 46.61 46.18
CA ARG A 590 -38.71 45.16 46.03
C ARG A 590 -40.03 44.42 45.89
N ILE A 591 -40.23 43.70 44.78
CA ILE A 591 -41.38 42.80 44.63
C ILE A 591 -41.12 41.55 45.48
N ARG A 592 -42.06 41.19 46.37
CA ARG A 592 -42.10 39.89 47.05
C ARG A 592 -42.95 38.91 46.23
N SER A 593 -42.49 37.67 46.11
CA SER A 593 -43.31 36.55 45.60
C SER A 593 -44.38 36.18 46.63
N GLY A 594 -45.64 36.09 46.19
CA GLY A 594 -46.79 35.71 47.02
C GLY A 594 -47.92 35.12 46.16
N GLN A 595 -48.78 34.30 46.76
CA GLN A 595 -49.80 33.49 46.09
C GLN A 595 -50.83 34.33 45.30
N ASN A 596 -50.92 34.14 43.97
CA ASN A 596 -52.13 33.76 43.23
C ASN A 596 -52.01 34.06 41.71
N GLY A 597 -52.41 33.10 40.86
CA GLY A 597 -52.81 33.34 39.47
C GLY A 597 -51.73 33.26 38.36
N LYS A 598 -51.53 32.04 37.84
CA LYS A 598 -50.72 31.63 36.65
C LYS A 598 -49.20 31.54 36.81
#